data_AF-A0A933M7A4-F1
#
_entry.id   AF-A0A933M7A4-F1
#
_cell.length_a   1.000
_cell.length_b   1.000
_cell.length_c   1.000
_cell.angle_alpha   90.00
_cell.angle_beta   90.00
_cell.angle_gamma   90.00
#
_symmetry.space_group_name_H-M   'P 1'
#
loop_
_entity.id
_entity.type
_entity.pdbx_description
1 polymer ?
#
loop_
_entity_poly.entity_id
_entity_poly.type
_entity_poly.pdbx_seq_one_letter_code
_entity_poly.pdbx_strand_id
1 'polypeptide(L)' 'MTAGTLYQYEWYRDGALIESAGNSLTKTAGDTFDFYVRDPGAQKPLEPGTYKHVVKIGGQVILADECVIRQ' A
#
# COMPACT_ATOMS: atom_id res chain seq x y z
N MET A 1 -7.58 -14.00 -23.36
CA MET A 1 -6.63 -13.39 -22.41
C MET A 1 -7.41 -13.04 -21.15
N THR A 2 -7.08 -13.63 -20.00
CA THR A 2 -7.70 -13.24 -18.73
C THR A 2 -7.09 -11.91 -18.34
N ALA A 3 -7.79 -10.80 -18.56
CA ALA A 3 -7.33 -9.49 -18.12
C ALA A 3 -7.18 -9.52 -16.59
N GLY A 4 -5.99 -9.19 -16.09
CA GLY A 4 -5.77 -9.04 -14.66
C GLY A 4 -6.56 -7.86 -14.10
N THR A 5 -6.90 -7.92 -12.82
CA THR A 5 -7.52 -6.80 -12.11
C THR A 5 -6.43 -5.82 -11.69
N LEU A 6 -6.45 -4.61 -12.25
CA LEU A 6 -5.53 -3.56 -11.83
C LEU A 6 -5.84 -3.11 -10.41
N TYR A 7 -4.82 -3.08 -9.56
CA TYR A 7 -4.87 -2.50 -8.24
C TYR A 7 -3.83 -1.39 -8.09
N GLN A 8 -4.11 -0.49 -7.16
CA GLN A 8 -3.22 0.58 -6.73
C GLN A 8 -3.10 0.49 -5.21
N TYR A 9 -1.92 0.77 -4.67
CA TYR A 9 -1.72 0.95 -3.25
C TYR A 9 -1.18 2.34 -2.96
N GLU A 10 -1.51 2.86 -1.79
CA GLU A 10 -1.10 4.16 -1.29
C GLU A 10 -0.73 4.03 0.19
N TRP A 11 0.34 4.71 0.59
CA TRP A 11 0.74 4.86 1.98
C TRP A 11 0.66 6.33 2.38
N TYR A 12 0.05 6.56 3.53
CA TYR A 12 -0.09 7.89 4.12
C TYR A 12 0.62 7.94 5.47
N ARG A 13 1.24 9.07 5.80
CA ARG A 13 1.71 9.43 7.14
C ARG A 13 0.95 10.66 7.61
N ASP A 14 0.23 10.54 8.73
CA ASP A 14 -0.56 11.64 9.30
C ASP A 14 -1.50 12.32 8.27
N GLY A 15 -2.05 11.52 7.34
CA GLY A 15 -2.94 11.97 6.26
C GLY A 15 -2.24 12.46 4.99
N ALA A 16 -0.91 12.63 4.97
CA ALA A 16 -0.15 13.01 3.78
C ALA A 16 0.32 11.77 3.00
N LEU A 17 0.13 11.75 1.69
CA LEU A 17 0.60 10.67 0.80
C LEU A 17 2.14 10.66 0.76
N ILE A 18 2.76 9.52 1.08
CA ILE A 18 4.22 9.35 1.06
C ILE A 18 4.70 8.37 -0.02
N GLU A 19 3.86 7.42 -0.43
CA GLU A 19 4.18 6.44 -1.47
C GLU A 19 2.90 5.98 -2.17
N SER A 20 2.96 5.72 -3.47
CA SER A 20 1.90 5.04 -4.20
C SER A 20 2.47 4.23 -5.37
N ALA A 21 1.95 3.03 -5.61
CA ALA A 21 2.22 2.30 -6.85
C ALA A 21 1.02 1.41 -7.25
N GLY A 22 1.14 0.66 -8.34
CA GLY A 22 0.08 -0.21 -8.81
C GLY A 22 0.57 -1.36 -9.68
N ASN A 23 -0.22 -2.43 -9.77
CA ASN A 23 0.10 -3.63 -10.55
C ASN A 23 -1.21 -4.36 -10.97
N SER A 24 -1.10 -5.43 -11.76
CA SER A 24 -2.23 -6.28 -12.17
C SER A 24 -2.25 -7.59 -11.38
N LEU A 25 -3.37 -7.90 -10.71
CA LEU A 25 -3.65 -9.22 -10.14
C LEU A 25 -4.17 -10.13 -11.25
N THR A 26 -3.43 -11.18 -11.60
CA THR A 26 -3.98 -12.24 -12.45
C THR A 26 -4.89 -13.14 -11.62
N LYS A 27 -6.02 -13.57 -12.18
CA LYS A 27 -7.09 -14.30 -11.46
C LYS A 27 -6.70 -15.72 -11.02
N THR A 28 -5.42 -16.08 -11.05
CA THR A 28 -4.90 -17.38 -10.63
C THR A 28 -4.56 -17.35 -9.14
N ALA A 29 -5.60 -17.53 -8.32
CA ALA A 29 -5.62 -18.05 -6.94
C ALA A 29 -4.50 -17.67 -5.94
N GLY A 30 -4.91 -17.07 -4.83
CA GLY A 30 -4.26 -17.26 -3.52
C GLY A 30 -2.99 -16.44 -3.23
N ASP A 31 -2.74 -15.36 -3.98
CA ASP A 31 -1.53 -14.56 -3.77
C ASP A 31 -1.58 -13.79 -2.43
N THR A 32 -0.47 -13.85 -1.70
CA THR A 32 -0.21 -13.00 -0.53
C THR A 32 0.73 -11.89 -0.96
N PHE A 33 0.45 -10.66 -0.52
CA PHE A 33 1.27 -9.48 -0.83
C PHE A 33 1.89 -8.94 0.44
N ASP A 34 3.21 -8.86 0.45
CA ASP A 34 3.96 -8.13 1.46
C ASP A 34 4.18 -6.70 0.97
N PHE A 35 3.56 -5.73 1.65
CA PHE A 35 3.78 -4.32 1.38
C PHE A 35 4.86 -3.80 2.32
N TYR A 36 5.99 -3.41 1.75
CA TYR A 36 7.07 -2.77 2.48
C TYR A 36 6.98 -1.27 2.27
N VAL A 37 6.52 -0.54 3.27
CA VAL A 37 6.62 0.92 3.23
C VAL A 37 8.05 1.32 3.63
N ARG A 38 8.69 2.10 2.77
CA ARG A 38 10.00 2.70 3.04
C ARG A 38 9.83 4.20 2.90
N ASP A 39 10.49 4.99 3.73
CA ASP A 39 10.66 6.40 3.40
C ASP A 39 11.55 6.45 2.14
N PRO A 40 11.07 6.95 0.99
CA PRO A 40 11.83 6.94 -0.27
C PRO A 40 13.16 7.68 -0.15
N GLY A 41 13.30 8.58 0.83
CA GLY A 41 14.50 9.34 1.11
C GLY A 41 15.43 8.72 2.17
N ALA A 42 15.00 7.67 2.88
CA ALA A 42 15.73 7.20 4.06
C ALA A 42 16.35 5.82 3.89
N GLN A 43 17.67 5.75 4.03
CA GLN A 43 18.37 4.54 4.48
C GLN A 43 18.09 4.23 5.97
N LYS A 44 16.96 4.69 6.53
CA LYS A 44 16.61 4.60 7.96
C LYS A 44 15.23 3.97 8.17
N PRO A 45 14.94 3.42 9.36
CA PRO A 45 13.60 2.97 9.74
C PRO A 45 12.56 4.10 9.60
N LEU A 46 11.29 3.71 9.46
CA LEU A 46 10.18 4.65 9.51
C LEU A 46 10.14 5.37 10.87
N GLU A 47 9.96 6.67 10.83
CA GLU A 47 9.78 7.49 12.02
C GLU A 47 8.51 7.10 12.81
N PRO A 48 8.45 7.37 14.12
CA PRO A 48 7.21 7.24 14.88
C PRO A 48 6.08 8.06 14.26
N GLY A 49 4.87 7.50 14.28
CA GLY A 49 3.69 8.13 13.71
C GLY A 49 2.56 7.16 13.37
N THR A 50 1.46 7.73 12.89
CA THR A 50 0.34 6.94 12.37
C THR A 50 0.47 6.84 10.86
N TYR A 51 0.45 5.60 10.38
CA TYR A 51 0.52 5.28 8.97
C TYR A 51 -0.77 4.60 8.53
N LYS A 52 -1.14 4.82 7.28
CA LYS A 52 -2.31 4.19 6.67
C LYS A 52 -1.95 3.57 5.33
N HIS A 53 -2.25 2.29 5.18
CA HIS A 53 -2.19 1.59 3.90
C HIS A 53 -3.57 1.55 3.27
N VAL A 54 -3.67 1.88 1.99
CA VAL A 54 -4.91 1.85 1.22
C VAL A 54 -4.68 1.06 -0.07
N VAL A 55 -5.56 0.11 -0.37
CA VAL A 55 -5.58 -0.62 -1.64
C VAL A 55 -6.86 -0.29 -2.39
N LYS A 56 -6.72 0.05 -3.68
CA LYS A 56 -7.82 0.39 -4.58
C LYS A 56 -7.87 -0.55 -5.78
N ILE A 57 -9.07 -0.92 -6.20
CA ILE A 57 -9.33 -1.61 -7.48
C ILE A 57 -10.33 -0.78 -8.27
N GLY A 58 -10.01 -0.43 -9.52
CA GLY A 58 -10.87 0.43 -10.33
C GLY A 58 -11.15 1.81 -9.70
N GLY A 59 -10.22 2.31 -8.87
CA GLY A 59 -10.38 3.55 -8.11
C GLY A 59 -11.17 3.42 -6.79
N GLN A 60 -11.80 2.27 -6.53
CA GLN A 60 -12.54 2.03 -5.29
C GLN A 60 -11.63 1.45 -4.22
N VAL A 61 -11.67 2.01 -3.00
CA VAL A 61 -10.97 1.45 -1.83
C VAL A 61 -11.59 0.12 -1.46
N ILE A 62 -10.78 -0.94 -1.46
CA ILE A 62 -11.18 -2.29 -1.09
C ILE A 62 -10.57 -2.75 0.24
N LEU A 63 -9.44 -2.15 0.63
CA LEU A 63 -8.76 -2.39 1.89
C LEU A 63 -8.17 -1.07 2.37
N ALA A 64 -8.33 -0.79 3.65
CA ALA A 64 -7.62 0.28 4.33
C ALA A 64 -7.31 -0.18 5.76
N ASP A 65 -6.07 0.01 6.18
CA ASP A 65 -5.62 -0.36 7.52
C ASP A 65 -4.67 0.70 8.08
N GLU A 66 -4.71 0.90 9.39
CA GLU A 66 -3.91 1.90 10.11
C GLU A 66 -2.93 1.19 11.04
N CYS A 67 -1.66 1.60 10.99
CA CYS A 67 -0.64 1.13 11.90
C CYS A 67 0.02 2.30 12.63
N VAL A 68 0.44 2.06 13.87
CA VAL A 68 1.14 3.05 14.68
C VAL A 68 2.55 2.56 14.95
N ILE A 69 3.53 3.33 14.50
CA ILE A 69 4.94 3.12 14.80
C ILE A 69 5.28 3.94 16.05
N ARG A 70 5.77 3.28 17.10
CA ARG A 70 5.89 3.86 18.46
C ARG A 70 7.32 4.01 19.01
N GLN A 71 8.37 3.86 18.17
CA GLN A 71 9.78 3.65 18.61
C GLN A 71 10.18 4.36 19.91
#